data_AF-A0A954QVI7-F1
#
_entry.id   AF-A0A954QVI7-F1
#
_cell.length_a   1.000
_cell.length_b   1.000
_cell.length_c   1.000
_cell.angle_alpha   90.00
_cell.angle_beta   90.00
_cell.angle_gamma   90.00
#
_symmetry.space_group_name_H-M   'P 1'
#
loop_
_entity.id
_entity.type
_entity.pdbx_description
1 polymer ?
#
loop_
_entity_poly.entity_id
_entity_poly.type
_entity_poly.pdbx_seq_one_letter_code
_entity_poly.pdbx_strand_id
1 'polypeptide(L)'
;MRTIRPIHTRTLTAVMPLLLLVVGTFALAQNSQTSRRRPVRIEAPSFEPGQFEGIFFADPAAQLQGAPPAAGAVSPAQSTAGGPAALSDGSDVSQSSAADPHGWHHWISATSLEDLIKASKLRLDKIVTTTTAFKGGGFVQARTEFSLQALLFAIIETYPSDVRWKNSAAEARQRMTRVAANTKIGSDQVFTEAKARLLDLDDLLRGTTLSGRGEETPEIDWSHLIDR
;
A
#
# COMPACT_ATOMS: atom_id res chain seq x y z
N MET A 1 -62.85 44.98 -59.98
CA MET A 1 -62.08 43.77 -60.36
C MET A 1 -60.72 44.18 -60.87
N ARG A 2 -59.66 43.96 -60.08
CA ARG A 2 -58.27 44.17 -60.49
C ARG A 2 -57.51 42.90 -60.16
N THR A 3 -56.99 42.23 -61.18
CA THR A 3 -56.07 41.10 -61.07
C THR A 3 -54.87 41.40 -61.96
N ILE A 4 -53.73 41.70 -61.34
CA ILE A 4 -52.42 41.81 -61.99
C ILE A 4 -51.56 40.67 -61.41
N ARG A 5 -51.10 39.77 -62.29
CA ARG A 5 -49.98 38.84 -62.05
C ARG A 5 -48.67 39.50 -62.56
N PRO A 6 -47.50 38.84 -62.51
CA PRO A 6 -46.59 38.67 -61.37
C PRO A 6 -45.21 39.29 -61.65
N ILE A 7 -44.37 39.50 -60.63
CA ILE A 7 -42.96 39.87 -60.83
C ILE A 7 -42.07 38.83 -60.13
N HIS A 8 -41.12 38.34 -60.91
CA HIS A 8 -40.09 37.36 -60.58
C HIS A 8 -39.27 37.72 -59.34
N THR A 9 -39.20 36.80 -58.38
CA THR A 9 -38.23 36.82 -57.27
C THR A 9 -36.89 36.28 -57.76
N ARG A 10 -35.92 37.19 -57.81
CA ARG A 10 -34.50 36.95 -58.02
C ARG A 10 -33.84 36.37 -56.76
N THR A 11 -33.02 35.34 -56.98
CA THR A 11 -31.71 35.05 -56.34
C THR A 11 -31.30 35.83 -55.08
N LEU A 12 -31.00 35.11 -53.99
CA LEU A 12 -30.23 35.60 -52.83
C LEU A 12 -29.43 34.40 -52.24
N THR A 13 -28.20 34.15 -52.73
CA THR A 13 -26.91 34.36 -52.03
C THR A 13 -26.95 33.99 -50.53
N ALA A 14 -26.42 32.84 -50.12
CA ALA A 14 -24.99 32.62 -49.82
C ALA A 14 -24.48 33.40 -48.59
N VAL A 15 -24.78 32.94 -47.38
CA VAL A 15 -24.05 33.26 -46.14
C VAL A 15 -24.14 32.05 -45.17
N MET A 16 -23.36 31.00 -45.40
CA MET A 16 -23.30 29.85 -44.46
C MET A 16 -21.98 29.06 -44.60
N PRO A 17 -20.81 29.71 -44.44
CA PRO A 17 -19.79 29.09 -43.59
C PRO A 17 -18.84 30.13 -42.97
N LEU A 18 -19.16 30.70 -41.81
CA LEU A 18 -18.16 31.47 -41.00
C LEU A 18 -18.30 31.23 -39.49
N LEU A 19 -19.32 30.48 -39.05
CA LEU A 19 -19.57 30.26 -37.62
C LEU A 19 -18.96 28.96 -37.06
N LEU A 20 -18.07 28.29 -37.80
CA LEU A 20 -17.45 27.01 -37.42
C LEU A 20 -15.93 27.08 -37.22
N LEU A 21 -15.36 28.28 -37.11
CA LEU A 21 -13.90 28.48 -36.99
C LEU A 21 -13.46 29.22 -35.71
N VAL A 22 -14.37 29.46 -34.75
CA VAL A 22 -14.04 30.18 -33.48
C VAL A 22 -14.01 29.26 -32.25
N VAL A 23 -14.49 28.01 -32.34
CA VAL A 23 -14.48 27.05 -31.21
C VAL A 23 -13.19 26.21 -31.16
N GLY A 24 -12.32 26.30 -32.17
CA GLY A 24 -11.14 25.43 -32.33
C GLY A 24 -9.82 25.93 -31.72
N THR A 25 -9.76 27.11 -31.10
CA THR A 25 -8.48 27.71 -30.65
C THR A 25 -8.22 27.67 -29.15
N PHE A 26 -9.12 27.10 -28.33
CA PHE A 26 -8.94 27.02 -26.87
C PHE A 26 -8.35 25.69 -26.35
N ALA A 27 -7.89 24.81 -27.24
CA ALA A 27 -7.42 23.45 -26.90
C ALA A 27 -5.91 23.20 -27.06
N LEU A 28 -5.07 24.25 -27.06
CA LEU A 28 -3.60 24.12 -27.10
C LEU A 28 -2.91 25.10 -26.16
N ALA A 29 -3.15 25.02 -24.85
CA ALA A 29 -2.37 25.79 -23.88
C ALA A 29 -2.38 25.24 -22.44
N GLN A 30 -2.39 23.93 -22.21
CA GLN A 30 -2.18 23.37 -20.86
C GLN A 30 -1.36 22.08 -20.89
N ASN A 31 -0.13 22.16 -21.41
CA ASN A 31 0.88 21.15 -21.15
C ASN A 31 2.23 21.81 -20.83
N SER A 32 2.19 22.78 -19.92
CA SER A 32 3.39 23.27 -19.24
C SER A 32 3.79 22.20 -18.24
N GLN A 33 4.55 21.22 -18.73
CA GLN A 33 5.32 20.30 -17.92
C GLN A 33 6.03 21.10 -16.84
N THR A 34 5.59 20.93 -15.60
CA THR A 34 6.31 21.35 -14.41
C THR A 34 7.67 20.66 -14.48
N SER A 35 8.66 21.39 -15.00
CA SER A 35 10.07 21.05 -14.86
C SER A 35 10.28 20.80 -13.38
N ARG A 36 10.39 19.52 -13.00
CA ARG A 36 10.74 19.09 -11.65
C ARG A 36 12.10 19.73 -11.37
N ARG A 37 12.10 20.89 -10.71
CA ARG A 37 13.33 21.48 -10.19
C ARG A 37 13.99 20.39 -9.37
N ARG A 38 15.13 19.92 -9.86
CA ARG A 38 15.98 18.98 -9.13
C ARG A 38 16.13 19.57 -7.73
N PRO A 39 15.79 18.82 -6.66
CA PRO A 39 15.92 19.35 -5.31
C PRO A 39 17.37 19.81 -5.15
N VAL A 40 17.53 21.08 -4.75
CA VAL A 40 18.85 21.64 -4.47
C VAL A 40 19.42 20.79 -3.34
N ARG A 41 20.39 19.94 -3.67
CA ARG A 41 21.11 19.16 -2.68
C ARG A 41 21.93 20.15 -1.89
N ILE A 42 21.64 20.27 -0.60
CA ILE A 42 22.44 21.04 0.33
C ILE A 42 23.85 20.43 0.33
N GLU A 43 24.87 21.27 0.30
CA GLU A 43 26.27 20.84 0.40
C GLU A 43 26.46 20.06 1.71
N ALA A 44 27.32 19.04 1.67
CA ALA A 44 27.60 18.26 2.86
C ALA A 44 28.18 19.19 3.95
N PRO A 45 27.74 19.09 5.21
CA PRO A 45 28.33 19.87 6.28
C PRO A 45 29.83 19.57 6.37
N SER A 46 30.65 20.62 6.36
CA SER A 46 32.08 20.50 6.63
C SER A 46 32.29 20.37 8.13
N PHE A 47 33.06 19.37 8.54
CA PHE A 47 33.45 19.17 9.93
C PHE A 47 34.91 19.53 10.11
N GLU A 48 35.24 20.21 11.21
CA GLU A 48 36.62 20.52 11.56
C GLU A 48 37.36 19.24 12.00
N PRO A 49 38.66 19.09 11.67
CA PRO A 49 39.44 17.96 12.15
C PRO A 49 39.45 17.92 13.69
N GLY A 50 39.03 16.79 14.26
CA GLY A 50 38.96 16.62 15.72
C GLY A 50 37.68 17.12 16.39
N GLN A 51 36.70 17.66 15.65
CA GLN A 51 35.40 18.10 16.20
C GLN A 51 34.65 17.03 17.01
N PHE A 52 34.97 15.76 16.74
CA PHE A 52 34.31 14.59 17.29
C PHE A 52 35.19 13.79 18.27
N GLU A 53 36.42 14.26 18.52
CA GLU A 53 37.30 13.64 19.51
C GLU A 53 36.70 13.76 20.92
N GLY A 54 36.60 12.63 21.61
CA GLY A 54 35.99 12.54 22.93
C GLY A 54 34.47 12.32 22.95
N ILE A 55 33.77 12.54 21.82
CA ILE A 55 32.35 12.20 21.67
C ILE A 55 32.20 10.79 21.12
N PHE A 56 32.99 10.47 20.10
CA PHE A 56 33.05 9.15 19.50
C PHE A 56 34.39 8.48 19.81
N PHE A 57 34.35 7.16 19.96
CA PHE A 57 35.58 6.39 20.04
C PHE A 57 36.28 6.40 18.68
N ALA A 58 37.61 6.52 18.70
CA ALA A 58 38.42 6.44 17.49
C ALA A 58 38.23 5.09 16.76
N ASP A 59 38.04 4.02 17.53
CA ASP A 59 37.66 2.70 17.03
C ASP A 59 36.51 2.12 17.87
N PRO A 60 35.29 2.03 17.33
CA PRO A 60 34.16 1.43 18.03
C PRO A 60 34.32 -0.08 18.23
N ALA A 61 35.07 -0.78 17.36
CA ALA A 61 35.26 -2.22 17.46
C ALA A 61 36.14 -2.60 18.66
N ALA A 62 37.14 -1.78 18.98
CA ALA A 62 37.98 -1.96 20.17
C ALA A 62 37.22 -1.80 21.50
N GLN A 63 36.04 -1.18 21.49
CA GLN A 63 35.17 -1.05 22.67
C GLN A 63 34.19 -2.21 22.84
N LEU A 64 34.04 -3.07 21.84
CA LEU A 64 33.16 -4.23 21.93
C LEU A 64 33.82 -5.29 22.80
N GLN A 65 33.25 -5.53 23.98
CA GLN A 65 33.69 -6.60 24.87
C GLN A 65 33.02 -7.92 24.48
N GLY A 66 33.82 -8.96 24.33
CA GLY A 66 33.38 -10.30 23.93
C GLY A 66 33.83 -10.67 22.51
N ALA A 67 33.94 -11.98 22.25
CA ALA A 67 34.21 -12.45 20.91
C ALA A 67 32.99 -12.13 20.02
N PRO A 68 33.17 -11.41 18.89
CA PRO A 68 32.08 -11.27 17.94
C PRO A 68 31.64 -12.66 17.49
N PRO A 69 30.33 -12.91 17.29
CA PRO A 69 29.88 -14.16 16.72
C PRO A 69 30.62 -14.36 15.40
N ALA A 70 31.37 -15.45 15.29
CA ALA A 70 32.16 -15.73 14.11
C ALA A 70 31.23 -15.77 12.89
N ALA A 71 31.28 -14.73 12.07
CA ALA A 71 30.63 -14.70 10.77
C ALA A 71 31.33 -15.74 9.89
N GLY A 72 30.91 -17.01 10.00
CA GLY A 72 31.50 -18.13 9.27
C GLY A 72 31.70 -19.43 10.03
N ALA A 73 31.38 -19.53 11.33
CA ALA A 73 31.45 -20.81 12.05
C ALA A 73 30.19 -21.68 11.81
N VAL A 74 29.86 -21.91 10.54
CA VAL A 74 29.18 -23.15 10.15
C VAL A 74 30.20 -24.26 10.35
N SER A 75 30.08 -25.00 11.45
CA SER A 75 30.84 -26.22 11.64
C SER A 75 30.56 -27.14 10.43
N PRO A 76 31.56 -27.60 9.68
CA PRO A 76 31.36 -28.72 8.78
C PRO A 76 31.08 -29.92 9.67
N ALA A 77 29.81 -30.28 9.81
CA ALA A 77 29.43 -31.53 10.44
C ALA A 77 30.18 -32.66 9.75
N GLN A 78 31.02 -33.34 10.53
CA GLN A 78 31.77 -34.52 10.16
C GLN A 78 30.87 -35.52 9.43
N SER A 79 31.16 -35.73 8.14
CA SER A 79 30.64 -36.86 7.38
C SER A 79 31.22 -38.15 7.96
N THR A 80 30.53 -38.77 8.92
CA THR A 80 30.75 -40.19 9.24
C THR A 80 29.79 -41.02 8.42
N ALA A 81 30.36 -41.61 7.35
CA ALA A 81 29.77 -42.67 6.57
C ALA A 81 29.42 -43.87 7.47
N GLY A 82 28.22 -44.41 7.31
CA GLY A 82 27.77 -45.62 7.99
C GLY A 82 26.48 -46.20 7.41
N GLY A 83 26.61 -46.96 6.31
CA GLY A 83 25.83 -48.18 6.00
C GLY A 83 24.32 -48.07 5.67
N PRO A 84 23.83 -48.75 4.60
CA PRO A 84 22.43 -48.69 4.19
C PRO A 84 21.57 -49.72 4.95
N ALA A 85 20.34 -49.34 5.30
CA ALA A 85 19.30 -50.32 5.67
C ALA A 85 17.90 -49.83 5.30
N ALA A 86 17.27 -50.66 4.44
CA ALA A 86 15.85 -50.95 4.35
C ALA A 86 14.87 -49.87 3.85
N LEU A 87 14.51 -50.05 2.57
CA LEU A 87 13.22 -49.75 1.96
C LEU A 87 12.04 -49.96 2.93
N SER A 88 11.25 -48.92 3.15
CA SER A 88 9.82 -49.06 3.42
C SER A 88 9.05 -47.98 2.65
N ASP A 89 8.14 -48.50 1.85
CA ASP A 89 7.15 -47.85 1.01
C ASP A 89 6.19 -46.99 1.84
N GLY A 90 5.81 -45.83 1.29
CA GLY A 90 5.05 -44.81 1.99
C GLY A 90 5.02 -43.51 1.21
N SER A 91 4.31 -43.53 0.08
CA SER A 91 3.94 -42.35 -0.70
C SER A 91 2.96 -41.48 0.08
N ASP A 92 3.49 -40.61 0.94
CA ASP A 92 2.82 -39.38 1.35
C ASP A 92 3.71 -38.20 0.95
N VAL A 93 3.33 -37.55 -0.14
CA VAL A 93 3.90 -36.26 -0.55
C VAL A 93 3.30 -35.19 0.36
N SER A 94 3.66 -35.24 1.65
CA SER A 94 3.70 -34.03 2.46
C SER A 94 4.97 -33.30 2.05
N GLN A 95 4.80 -32.33 1.14
CA GLN A 95 5.76 -31.27 0.87
C GLN A 95 5.92 -30.45 2.16
N SER A 96 6.59 -31.04 3.14
CA SER A 96 7.22 -30.32 4.22
C SER A 96 8.44 -29.68 3.59
N SER A 97 8.23 -28.49 3.02
CA SER A 97 9.31 -27.53 2.80
C SER A 97 10.12 -27.55 4.09
N ALA A 98 11.38 -27.96 4.01
CA ALA A 98 12.31 -27.88 5.12
C ALA A 98 12.12 -26.50 5.74
N ALA A 99 11.68 -26.46 7.00
CA ALA A 99 11.38 -25.20 7.68
C ALA A 99 12.63 -24.33 7.56
N ASP A 100 12.54 -23.29 6.72
CA ASP A 100 13.65 -22.39 6.48
C ASP A 100 14.01 -21.76 7.82
N PRO A 101 15.15 -22.13 8.44
CA PRO A 101 15.51 -21.65 9.79
C PRO A 101 15.69 -20.12 9.84
N HIS A 102 15.70 -19.48 8.67
CA HIS A 102 15.83 -18.04 8.47
C HIS A 102 14.62 -17.41 7.79
N GLY A 103 13.47 -18.11 7.76
CA GLY A 103 12.23 -17.54 7.25
C GLY A 103 11.86 -16.25 8.00
N TRP A 104 11.50 -15.21 7.24
CA TRP A 104 11.16 -13.87 7.77
C TRP A 104 10.10 -13.89 8.88
N HIS A 105 9.23 -14.90 8.88
CA HIS A 105 8.17 -15.11 9.86
C HIS A 105 8.71 -15.39 11.28
N HIS A 106 9.98 -15.76 11.45
CA HIS A 106 10.63 -15.88 12.76
C HIS A 106 10.93 -14.52 13.41
N TRP A 107 11.04 -13.44 12.63
CA TRP A 107 11.34 -12.11 13.14
C TRP A 107 10.11 -11.33 13.59
N ILE A 108 8.92 -11.76 13.18
CA ILE A 108 7.66 -11.09 13.46
C ILE A 108 6.74 -12.11 14.08
N SER A 109 6.32 -11.92 15.33
CA SER A 109 5.36 -12.82 15.97
C SER A 109 3.93 -12.56 15.48
N ALA A 110 3.10 -13.60 15.49
CA ALA A 110 1.66 -13.48 15.24
C ALA A 110 1.00 -12.45 16.17
N THR A 111 1.37 -12.45 17.46
CA THR A 111 0.89 -11.48 18.45
C THR A 111 1.24 -10.04 18.09
N SER A 112 2.44 -9.80 17.56
CA SER A 112 2.85 -8.48 17.11
C SER A 112 2.02 -7.99 15.92
N LEU A 113 1.64 -8.88 14.99
CA LEU A 113 0.76 -8.53 13.88
C LEU A 113 -0.65 -8.12 14.37
N GLU A 114 -1.20 -8.88 15.31
CA GLU A 114 -2.49 -8.56 15.91
C GLU A 114 -2.49 -7.22 16.65
N ASP A 115 -1.42 -6.94 17.39
CA ASP A 115 -1.30 -5.69 18.15
C ASP A 115 -1.10 -4.49 17.23
N LEU A 116 -0.38 -4.64 16.10
CA LEU A 116 -0.25 -3.60 15.08
C LEU A 116 -1.60 -3.26 14.44
N ILE A 117 -2.44 -4.26 14.14
CA ILE A 117 -3.79 -4.05 13.61
C ILE A 117 -4.66 -3.29 14.62
N LYS A 118 -4.68 -3.72 15.90
CA LYS A 118 -5.44 -3.06 16.97
C LYS A 118 -4.97 -1.62 17.17
N ALA A 119 -3.65 -1.40 17.19
CA ALA A 119 -3.05 -0.08 17.38
C ALA A 119 -3.38 0.86 16.22
N SER A 120 -3.33 0.39 14.98
CA SER A 120 -3.71 1.18 13.81
C SER A 120 -5.22 1.47 13.79
N LYS A 121 -6.07 0.52 14.18
CA LYS A 121 -7.52 0.76 14.34
C LYS A 121 -7.80 1.86 15.36
N LEU A 122 -7.11 1.84 16.50
CA LEU A 122 -7.25 2.88 17.52
C LEU A 122 -6.83 4.27 17.01
N ARG A 123 -5.85 4.35 16.10
CA ARG A 123 -5.50 5.61 15.43
C ARG A 123 -6.57 6.05 14.43
N LEU A 124 -7.11 5.12 13.63
CA LEU A 124 -8.24 5.40 12.74
C LEU A 124 -9.47 5.93 13.49
N ASP A 125 -9.81 5.37 14.66
CA ASP A 125 -10.92 5.84 15.49
C ASP A 125 -10.77 7.33 15.89
N LYS A 126 -9.53 7.79 16.11
CA LYS A 126 -9.23 9.19 16.43
C LYS A 126 -9.31 10.11 15.22
N ILE A 127 -9.03 9.57 14.03
CA ILE A 127 -9.00 10.34 12.77
C ILE A 127 -10.41 10.46 12.17
N VAL A 128 -11.17 9.36 12.10
CA VAL A 128 -12.47 9.28 11.41
C VAL A 128 -13.63 9.55 12.39
N THR A 129 -13.55 10.68 13.08
CA THR A 129 -14.55 11.07 14.10
C THR A 129 -15.74 11.78 13.47
N THR A 130 -15.47 12.97 12.91
CA THR A 130 -16.45 13.88 12.31
C THR A 130 -16.08 14.21 10.88
N THR A 131 -17.10 14.49 10.07
CA THR A 131 -16.92 14.83 8.66
C THR A 131 -16.04 16.07 8.48
N THR A 132 -16.19 17.08 9.34
CA THR A 132 -15.40 18.32 9.30
C THR A 132 -13.92 18.07 9.56
N ALA A 133 -13.58 17.31 10.62
CA ALA A 133 -12.19 16.99 10.95
C ALA A 133 -11.54 16.11 9.85
N PHE A 134 -12.31 15.17 9.31
CA PHE A 134 -11.85 14.32 8.22
C PHE A 134 -11.52 15.14 6.97
N LYS A 135 -12.40 16.04 6.54
CA LYS A 135 -12.19 16.91 5.38
C LYS A 135 -11.08 17.94 5.59
N GLY A 136 -10.91 18.41 6.82
CA GLY A 136 -9.87 19.37 7.21
C GLY A 136 -8.43 18.84 7.15
N GLY A 137 -8.22 17.57 6.80
CA GLY A 137 -6.89 16.96 6.66
C GLY A 137 -6.79 15.54 7.22
N GLY A 138 -7.77 15.10 8.02
CA GLY A 138 -7.81 13.74 8.56
C GLY A 138 -7.81 12.66 7.48
N PHE A 139 -8.35 12.94 6.29
CA PHE A 139 -8.35 11.98 5.17
C PHE A 139 -6.94 11.53 4.75
N VAL A 140 -5.93 12.38 4.86
CA VAL A 140 -4.52 12.03 4.52
C VAL A 140 -3.95 11.06 5.55
N GLN A 141 -4.23 11.29 6.84
CA GLN A 141 -3.80 10.39 7.91
C GLN A 141 -4.56 9.06 7.84
N ALA A 142 -5.86 9.11 7.57
CA ALA A 142 -6.69 7.92 7.37
C ALA A 142 -6.18 7.09 6.19
N ARG A 143 -5.76 7.74 5.10
CA ARG A 143 -5.16 7.08 3.95
C ARG A 143 -3.93 6.26 4.32
N THR A 144 -3.00 6.85 5.09
CA THR A 144 -1.80 6.15 5.56
C THR A 144 -2.16 4.95 6.45
N GLU A 145 -3.10 5.12 7.38
CA GLU A 145 -3.50 4.04 8.29
C GLU A 145 -4.25 2.92 7.56
N PHE A 146 -5.15 3.23 6.61
CA PHE A 146 -5.81 2.21 5.81
C PHE A 146 -4.83 1.46 4.89
N SER A 147 -3.83 2.14 4.33
CA SER A 147 -2.73 1.50 3.60
C SER A 147 -1.92 0.56 4.50
N LEU A 148 -1.62 0.97 5.74
CA LEU A 148 -0.95 0.11 6.72
C LEU A 148 -1.79 -1.12 7.07
N GLN A 149 -3.09 -0.96 7.29
CA GLN A 149 -4.00 -2.08 7.54
C GLN A 149 -4.01 -3.06 6.36
N ALA A 150 -4.10 -2.56 5.13
CA ALA A 150 -4.04 -3.39 3.93
C ALA A 150 -2.75 -4.22 3.89
N LEU A 151 -1.61 -3.59 4.21
CA LEU A 151 -0.30 -4.27 4.30
C LEU A 151 -0.25 -5.35 5.37
N LEU A 152 -0.75 -5.06 6.57
CA LEU A 152 -0.78 -6.03 7.65
C LEU A 152 -1.63 -7.25 7.30
N PHE A 153 -2.79 -7.06 6.67
CA PHE A 153 -3.62 -8.18 6.22
C PHE A 153 -2.98 -8.97 5.07
N ALA A 154 -2.24 -8.31 4.17
CA ALA A 154 -1.45 -8.99 3.14
C ALA A 154 -0.35 -9.88 3.74
N ILE A 155 0.33 -9.38 4.78
CA ILE A 155 1.33 -10.17 5.51
C ILE A 155 0.66 -11.36 6.21
N ILE A 156 -0.50 -11.17 6.84
CA ILE A 156 -1.24 -12.25 7.51
C ILE A 156 -1.69 -13.34 6.53
N GLU A 157 -2.12 -12.97 5.32
CA GLU A 157 -2.54 -13.90 4.26
C GLU A 157 -1.41 -14.89 3.91
N THR A 158 -0.16 -14.42 3.90
CA THR A 158 1.04 -15.22 3.59
C THR A 158 1.78 -15.75 4.81
N TYR A 159 1.34 -15.39 6.02
CA TYR A 159 1.99 -15.80 7.26
C TYR A 159 1.82 -17.31 7.45
N PRO A 160 2.85 -18.08 7.83
CA PRO A 160 2.75 -19.54 7.85
C PRO A 160 1.88 -20.07 9.00
N SER A 161 1.90 -19.43 10.18
CA SER A 161 1.09 -19.89 11.32
C SER A 161 -0.34 -19.36 11.26
N ASP A 162 -1.18 -19.88 12.15
CA ASP A 162 -2.50 -19.31 12.37
C ASP A 162 -2.40 -17.94 13.07
N VAL A 163 -3.24 -17.01 12.65
CA VAL A 163 -3.39 -15.66 13.18
C VAL A 163 -4.90 -15.42 13.25
N ARG A 164 -5.40 -14.80 14.31
CA ARG A 164 -6.85 -14.73 14.62
C ARG A 164 -7.77 -14.37 13.44
N TRP A 165 -7.32 -13.53 12.51
CA TRP A 165 -8.13 -13.04 11.39
C TRP A 165 -7.66 -13.51 10.02
N LYS A 166 -6.83 -14.55 9.97
CA LYS A 166 -6.25 -15.07 8.72
C LYS A 166 -7.29 -15.45 7.68
N ASN A 167 -8.39 -16.07 8.11
CA ASN A 167 -9.51 -16.46 7.24
C ASN A 167 -10.24 -15.29 6.57
N SER A 168 -10.12 -14.08 7.12
CA SER A 168 -10.71 -12.86 6.56
C SER A 168 -9.65 -11.90 6.01
N ALA A 169 -8.37 -12.29 6.01
CA ALA A 169 -7.26 -11.41 5.67
C ALA A 169 -7.33 -10.94 4.22
N ALA A 170 -7.65 -11.82 3.27
CA ALA A 170 -7.81 -11.47 1.86
C ALA A 170 -8.88 -10.39 1.64
N GLU A 171 -10.05 -10.58 2.25
CA GLU A 171 -11.17 -9.65 2.15
C GLU A 171 -10.90 -8.33 2.86
N ALA A 172 -10.33 -8.40 4.06
CA ALA A 172 -9.91 -7.23 4.82
C ALA A 172 -8.89 -6.41 4.02
N ARG A 173 -7.85 -7.05 3.47
CA ARG A 173 -6.84 -6.44 2.59
C ARG A 173 -7.51 -5.66 1.46
N GLN A 174 -8.37 -6.31 0.67
CA GLN A 174 -9.01 -5.64 -0.47
C GLN A 174 -9.89 -4.46 -0.05
N ARG A 175 -10.67 -4.60 1.03
CA ARG A 175 -11.51 -3.53 1.56
C ARG A 175 -10.68 -2.34 2.03
N MET A 176 -9.57 -2.60 2.73
CA MET A 176 -8.65 -1.58 3.21
C MET A 176 -7.90 -0.89 2.07
N THR A 177 -7.43 -1.64 1.05
CA THR A 177 -6.81 -1.07 -0.16
C THR A 177 -7.77 -0.15 -0.90
N ARG A 178 -9.03 -0.57 -1.09
CA ARG A 178 -10.05 0.25 -1.79
C ARG A 178 -10.31 1.58 -1.07
N VAL A 179 -10.50 1.55 0.25
CA VAL A 179 -10.72 2.79 1.00
C VAL A 179 -9.46 3.65 1.08
N ALA A 180 -8.27 3.06 1.17
CA ALA A 180 -7.01 3.80 1.08
C ALA A 180 -6.85 4.53 -0.27
N ALA A 181 -7.28 3.91 -1.37
CA ALA A 181 -7.30 4.54 -2.68
C ALA A 181 -8.31 5.70 -2.74
N ASN A 182 -9.52 5.50 -2.20
CA ASN A 182 -10.58 6.50 -2.21
C ASN A 182 -10.30 7.70 -1.28
N THR A 183 -9.54 7.48 -0.20
CA THR A 183 -9.09 8.52 0.73
C THR A 183 -8.03 9.47 0.17
N LYS A 184 -7.85 9.55 -1.16
CA LYS A 184 -7.08 10.64 -1.78
C LYS A 184 -7.78 12.00 -1.71
N ILE A 185 -9.11 12.02 -1.56
CA ILE A 185 -9.92 13.24 -1.49
C ILE A 185 -10.74 13.24 -0.19
N GLY A 186 -10.73 14.36 0.53
CA GLY A 186 -11.61 14.58 1.68
C GLY A 186 -13.03 14.97 1.26
N SER A 187 -13.92 14.01 1.07
CA SER A 187 -15.35 14.24 0.77
C SER A 187 -16.27 13.53 1.77
N ASP A 188 -17.56 13.92 1.81
CA ASP A 188 -18.55 13.31 2.71
C ASP A 188 -18.80 11.83 2.34
N GLN A 189 -18.75 11.51 1.06
CA GLN A 189 -18.86 10.14 0.54
C GLN A 189 -17.70 9.27 1.05
N VAL A 190 -16.46 9.75 0.91
CA VAL A 190 -15.27 9.04 1.36
C VAL A 190 -15.24 8.89 2.88
N PHE A 191 -15.71 9.89 3.62
CA PHE A 191 -15.87 9.78 5.07
C PHE A 191 -16.86 8.68 5.47
N THR A 192 -17.99 8.60 4.77
CA THR A 192 -19.00 7.56 5.02
C THR A 192 -18.45 6.16 4.73
N GLU A 193 -17.70 6.01 3.64
CA GLU A 193 -16.99 4.77 3.33
C GLU A 193 -15.95 4.42 4.40
N ALA A 194 -15.12 5.38 4.82
CA ALA A 194 -14.13 5.19 5.87
C ALA A 194 -14.77 4.72 7.19
N LYS A 195 -15.92 5.29 7.56
CA LYS A 195 -16.70 4.83 8.72
C LYS A 195 -17.21 3.40 8.55
N ALA A 196 -17.74 3.05 7.38
CA ALA A 196 -18.19 1.68 7.12
C ALA A 196 -17.04 0.67 7.24
N ARG A 197 -15.84 1.03 6.78
CA ARG A 197 -14.64 0.19 6.91
C ARG A 197 -14.10 0.08 8.33
N LEU A 198 -14.27 1.13 9.14
CA LEU A 198 -14.00 1.06 10.58
C LEU A 198 -14.94 0.10 11.31
N LEU A 199 -16.21 0.04 10.90
CA LEU A 199 -17.16 -0.94 11.44
C LEU A 199 -16.77 -2.37 11.03
N ASP A 200 -16.38 -2.59 9.77
CA ASP A 200 -15.85 -3.89 9.32
C ASP A 200 -14.64 -4.33 10.17
N LEU A 201 -13.74 -3.41 10.53
CA LEU A 201 -12.62 -3.70 11.43
C LEU A 201 -13.10 -4.01 12.86
N ASP A 202 -14.07 -3.27 13.41
CA ASP A 202 -14.60 -3.53 14.75
C ASP A 202 -15.25 -4.91 14.85
N ASP A 203 -16.01 -5.30 13.83
CA ASP A 203 -16.64 -6.62 13.72
C ASP A 203 -15.58 -7.72 13.67
N LEU A 204 -14.52 -7.53 12.88
CA LEU A 204 -13.40 -8.45 12.79
C LEU A 204 -12.65 -8.57 14.13
N LEU A 205 -12.39 -7.45 14.83
CA LEU A 205 -11.81 -7.44 16.17
C LEU A 205 -12.69 -8.14 17.22
N ARG A 206 -14.01 -8.15 17.03
CA ARG A 206 -14.97 -8.90 17.88
C ARG A 206 -15.04 -10.39 17.54
N GLY A 207 -14.43 -10.82 16.44
CA GLY A 207 -14.40 -12.22 16.00
C GLY A 207 -15.41 -12.56 14.91
N THR A 208 -16.08 -11.58 14.32
CA THR A 208 -16.92 -11.78 13.14
C THR A 208 -16.02 -11.96 11.91
N THR A 209 -16.33 -12.94 11.07
CA THR A 209 -15.63 -13.12 9.79
C THR A 209 -16.20 -12.19 8.73
N LEU A 210 -15.33 -11.58 7.92
CA LEU A 210 -15.78 -10.79 6.77
C LEU A 210 -16.17 -11.74 5.64
N SER A 211 -17.42 -11.68 5.21
CA SER A 211 -17.88 -12.41 4.03
C SER A 211 -17.34 -11.75 2.77
N GLY A 212 -16.62 -12.54 1.97
CA GLY A 212 -16.16 -12.16 0.64
C GLY A 212 -17.14 -12.52 -0.45
N ARG A 213 -17.02 -11.84 -1.60
CA ARG A 213 -17.54 -12.39 -2.85
C ARG A 213 -16.57 -13.54 -3.18
N GLY A 214 -17.04 -14.78 -3.15
CA GLY A 214 -16.23 -16.01 -3.24
C GLY A 214 -15.48 -16.23 -4.57
N GLU A 215 -14.79 -15.22 -5.05
CA GLU A 215 -13.77 -15.30 -6.09
C GLU A 215 -12.47 -15.77 -5.45
N GLU A 216 -11.72 -16.61 -6.17
CA GLU A 216 -10.37 -17.01 -5.81
C GLU A 216 -9.58 -15.76 -5.40
N THR A 217 -8.90 -15.82 -4.25
CA THR A 217 -8.12 -14.68 -3.78
C THR A 217 -7.01 -14.43 -4.80
N PRO A 218 -7.03 -13.31 -5.54
CA PRO A 218 -5.99 -13.03 -6.51
C PRO A 218 -4.66 -12.88 -5.78
N GLU A 219 -3.61 -13.39 -6.40
CA GLU A 219 -2.23 -13.27 -5.90
C GLU A 219 -1.94 -11.83 -5.47
N ILE A 220 -1.23 -11.68 -4.35
CA ILE A 220 -0.99 -10.37 -3.75
C ILE A 220 -0.04 -9.57 -4.64
N ASP A 221 -0.58 -8.56 -5.33
CA ASP A 221 0.24 -7.54 -5.97
C ASP A 221 0.70 -6.49 -4.94
N TRP A 222 1.90 -6.69 -4.42
CA TRP A 222 2.54 -5.78 -3.45
C TRP A 222 2.75 -4.36 -3.97
N SER A 223 2.86 -4.18 -5.29
CA SER A 223 3.11 -2.86 -5.89
C SER A 223 1.88 -1.96 -5.91
N HIS A 224 0.69 -2.57 -5.93
CA HIS A 224 -0.60 -1.88 -5.94
C HIS A 224 -1.26 -1.78 -4.56
N LEU A 225 -0.62 -2.32 -3.51
CA LEU A 225 -1.20 -2.39 -2.19
C LEU A 225 -1.19 -1.05 -1.44
N ILE A 226 -0.13 -0.27 -1.61
CA ILE A 226 0.08 1.03 -0.97
C ILE A 226 0.41 2.07 -2.04
N ASP A 227 -0.30 3.19 -2.02
CA ASP A 227 -0.02 4.31 -2.92
C ASP A 227 1.29 5.02 -2.54
N ARG A 228 2.01 5.52 -3.54
CA ARG A 228 3.32 6.19 -3.41
C ARG A 228 3.21 7.69 -3.21
#